data_AF-A0A916YD75-F1
#
_entry.id   AF-A0A916YD75-F1
#
_cell.length_a   1.000
_cell.length_b   1.000
_cell.length_c   1.000
_cell.angle_alpha   90.00
_cell.angle_beta   90.00
_cell.angle_gamma   90.00
#
_symmetry.space_group_name_H-M   'P 1'
#
loop_
_entity.id
_entity.type
_entity.pdbx_description
1 polymer ?
#
loop_
_entity_poly.entity_id
_entity_poly.type
_entity_poly.pdbx_seq_one_letter_code
_entity_poly.pdbx_strand_id
1 'polypeptide(L)'
;MHPRYFDRQALTACWREGLLAQAVIAEPGRGYSRHPQLRRFRQADDPRAAIGDYLSAIADEADARGYHFARGKVRVTGAAERLTLNDGQLVYEWAHLRSKLRARSPDVWARWQTLICPDPHPSFVVINGPIADWEKVTPHTATEQPPEQGRAGESENPSR
;
A
#
# COMPACT_ATOMS: atom_id res chain seq x y z
N MET A 1 -3.16 3.68 3.35
CA MET A 1 -2.89 3.15 4.71
C MET A 1 -2.32 4.24 5.62
N HIS A 2 -2.56 4.21 6.94
CA HIS A 2 -1.98 5.17 7.88
C HIS A 2 -0.44 5.07 7.93
N PRO A 3 0.30 6.18 7.95
CA PRO A 3 1.77 6.16 7.98
C PRO A 3 2.37 5.58 9.27
N ARG A 4 1.57 5.32 10.31
CA ARG A 4 2.01 4.80 11.61
C ARG A 4 2.61 3.39 11.53
N TYR A 5 2.25 2.67 10.47
CA TYR A 5 2.73 1.32 10.21
C TYR A 5 3.99 1.27 9.36
N PHE A 6 4.43 2.40 8.80
CA PHE A 6 5.57 2.43 7.89
C PHE A 6 6.91 2.33 8.64
N ASP A 7 7.88 1.65 8.04
CA ASP A 7 9.28 1.85 8.37
C ASP A 7 9.78 3.19 7.81
N ARG A 8 11.00 3.60 8.19
CA ARG A 8 11.63 4.83 7.69
C ARG A 8 11.67 4.87 6.17
N GLN A 9 11.95 3.73 5.53
CA GLN A 9 12.05 3.64 4.07
C GLN A 9 10.69 3.88 3.40
N ALA A 10 9.62 3.22 3.84
CA ALA A 10 8.28 3.46 3.31
C ALA A 10 7.79 4.88 3.58
N LEU A 11 8.06 5.45 4.75
CA LEU A 11 7.70 6.83 5.07
C LEU A 11 8.39 7.83 4.13
N THR A 12 9.69 7.63 3.88
CA THR A 12 10.47 8.47 2.95
C THR A 12 10.01 8.32 1.50
N ALA A 13 9.73 7.09 1.06
CA ALA A 13 9.22 6.82 -0.28
C ALA A 13 7.87 7.51 -0.49
N CYS A 14 6.95 7.35 0.46
CA CYS A 14 5.62 7.92 0.44
C CYS A 14 5.65 9.46 0.34
N TRP A 15 6.53 10.11 1.11
CA TRP A 15 6.74 11.55 1.01
C TRP A 15 7.22 11.99 -0.37
N ARG A 16 8.22 11.31 -0.94
CA ARG A 16 8.78 11.64 -2.27
C ARG A 16 7.75 11.44 -3.39
N GLU A 17 7.04 10.33 -3.35
CA GLU A 17 5.99 10.02 -4.33
C GLU A 17 4.81 10.98 -4.21
N GLY A 18 4.42 11.37 -2.99
CA GLY A 18 3.39 12.38 -2.77
C GLY A 18 3.79 13.77 -3.29
N LEU A 19 5.05 14.17 -3.15
CA LEU A 19 5.52 15.45 -3.73
C LEU A 19 5.52 15.42 -5.26
N LEU A 20 5.87 14.28 -5.86
CA LEU A 20 5.77 14.08 -7.30
C LEU A 20 4.31 14.14 -7.76
N ALA A 21 3.41 13.52 -6.99
CA ALA A 21 1.97 13.59 -7.22
C ALA A 21 1.45 15.03 -7.21
N GLN A 22 1.84 15.80 -6.20
CA GLN A 22 1.50 17.21 -6.08
C GLN A 22 1.97 18.03 -7.29
N ALA A 23 3.20 17.79 -7.77
CA ALA A 23 3.73 18.46 -8.96
C ALA A 23 2.91 18.12 -10.21
N VAL A 24 2.55 16.85 -10.41
CA VAL A 24 1.76 16.38 -11.54
C VAL A 24 0.32 16.90 -11.52
N ILE A 25 -0.28 17.07 -10.34
CA ILE A 25 -1.62 17.67 -10.18
C ILE A 25 -1.57 19.17 -10.49
N ALA A 26 -0.50 19.86 -10.09
CA ALA A 26 -0.34 21.29 -10.34
C ALA A 26 -0.07 21.61 -11.82
N GLU A 27 0.70 20.75 -12.50
CA GLU A 27 1.12 20.92 -13.91
C GLU A 27 0.81 19.65 -14.72
N PRO A 28 -0.46 19.45 -15.12
CA PRO A 28 -0.85 18.29 -15.93
C PRO A 28 -0.12 18.27 -17.27
N GLY A 29 0.46 17.13 -17.66
CA GLY A 29 1.07 16.94 -18.99
C GLY A 29 2.55 16.52 -19.00
N ARG A 30 3.26 16.60 -17.87
CA ARG A 30 4.60 15.99 -17.73
C ARG A 30 4.51 14.53 -17.27
N GLY A 31 5.41 13.70 -17.82
CA GLY A 31 5.40 12.24 -17.75
C GLY A 31 5.47 11.67 -16.33
N TYR A 32 4.32 11.60 -15.66
CA TYR A 32 4.00 10.71 -14.54
C TYR A 32 2.49 10.65 -14.34
N SER A 33 1.70 11.00 -15.36
CA SER A 33 0.29 11.39 -15.20
C SER A 33 -0.69 10.22 -15.06
N ARG A 34 -0.24 8.97 -15.24
CA ARG A 34 -1.14 7.79 -15.29
C ARG A 34 -1.04 6.87 -14.07
N HIS A 35 -0.32 7.25 -13.01
CA HIS A 35 -0.25 6.40 -11.83
C HIS A 35 -1.62 6.29 -11.16
N PRO A 36 -2.13 5.10 -10.86
CA PRO A 36 -3.50 4.94 -10.37
C PRO A 36 -3.80 5.59 -9.02
N GLN A 37 -2.83 5.65 -8.10
CA GLN A 37 -2.99 6.43 -6.86
C GLN A 37 -3.19 7.93 -7.14
N LEU A 38 -2.64 8.48 -8.24
CA LEU A 38 -2.88 9.87 -8.65
C LEU A 38 -4.29 10.10 -9.17
N ARG A 39 -4.92 9.07 -9.77
CA ARG A 39 -6.27 9.20 -10.33
C ARG A 39 -7.28 9.58 -9.25
N ARG A 40 -7.16 8.99 -8.05
CA ARG A 40 -8.07 9.30 -6.91
C ARG A 40 -7.96 10.76 -6.47
N PHE A 41 -6.75 11.28 -6.33
CA PHE A 41 -6.56 12.70 -5.98
C PHE A 41 -7.12 13.63 -7.05
N ARG A 42 -7.01 13.30 -8.34
CA ARG A 42 -7.59 14.11 -9.42
C ARG A 42 -9.11 14.08 -9.49
N GLN A 43 -9.73 13.05 -8.94
CA GLN A 43 -11.19 12.91 -8.87
C GLN A 43 -11.77 13.62 -7.64
N ALA A 44 -10.93 14.14 -6.74
CA ALA A 44 -11.35 14.99 -5.64
C ALA A 44 -11.90 16.31 -6.16
N ASP A 45 -12.81 16.93 -5.40
CA ASP A 45 -13.30 18.28 -5.69
C ASP A 45 -12.19 19.32 -5.66
N ASP A 46 -11.25 19.20 -4.71
CA ASP A 46 -9.99 19.96 -4.69
C ASP A 46 -8.78 19.00 -4.67
N PRO A 47 -8.25 18.62 -5.85
CA PRO A 47 -7.09 17.75 -5.95
C PRO A 47 -5.82 18.31 -5.30
N ARG A 48 -5.66 19.64 -5.25
CA ARG A 48 -4.46 20.30 -4.73
C ARG A 48 -4.47 20.29 -3.21
N ALA A 49 -5.62 20.59 -2.60
CA ALA A 49 -5.79 20.47 -1.16
C ALA A 49 -5.72 18.99 -0.72
N ALA A 50 -6.37 18.07 -1.43
CA ALA A 50 -6.37 16.65 -1.07
C ALA A 50 -4.97 16.02 -1.02
N ILE A 51 -4.10 16.31 -2.02
CA ILE A 51 -2.71 15.81 -1.99
C ILE A 51 -1.86 16.50 -0.91
N GLY A 52 -2.17 17.75 -0.58
CA GLY A 52 -1.47 18.47 0.47
C GLY A 52 -1.83 18.00 1.87
N ASP A 53 -3.11 17.72 2.14
CA ASP A 53 -3.57 17.11 3.38
C ASP A 53 -2.99 15.70 3.54
N TYR A 54 -2.90 14.96 2.44
CA TYR A 54 -2.21 13.67 2.41
C TYR A 54 -0.74 13.81 2.84
N LEU A 55 0.01 14.70 2.19
CA LEU A 55 1.41 14.97 2.52
C LEU A 55 1.59 15.48 3.96
N SER A 56 0.64 16.28 4.47
CA SER A 56 0.69 16.83 5.81
C SER A 56 0.64 15.73 6.86
N ALA A 57 -0.26 14.76 6.75
CA ALA A 57 -0.30 13.66 7.73
C ALA A 57 0.93 12.74 7.65
N ILE A 58 1.55 12.60 6.47
CA ILE A 58 2.86 11.92 6.36
C ILE A 58 3.95 12.69 7.11
N ALA A 59 3.95 14.02 6.98
CA ALA A 59 4.89 14.88 7.69
C ALA A 59 4.63 14.88 9.21
N ASP A 60 3.37 14.88 9.64
CA ASP A 60 2.98 14.80 11.05
C ASP A 60 3.49 13.49 11.69
N GLU A 61 3.36 12.36 10.98
CA GLU A 61 3.92 11.08 11.45
C GLU A 61 5.46 11.11 11.49
N ALA A 62 6.10 11.79 10.53
CA ALA A 62 7.55 11.96 10.54
C ALA A 62 7.99 12.78 11.77
N ASP A 63 7.34 13.91 12.02
CA ASP A 63 7.60 14.80 13.16
C ASP A 63 7.39 14.06 14.50
N ALA A 64 6.31 13.29 14.63
CA ALA A 64 6.02 12.47 15.81
C ALA A 64 7.10 11.42 16.13
N ARG A 65 7.91 11.04 15.13
CA ARG A 65 9.03 10.09 15.26
C ARG A 65 10.40 10.78 15.32
N GLY A 66 10.44 12.11 15.33
CA GLY A 66 11.68 12.89 15.32
C GLY A 66 12.38 12.95 13.96
N TYR A 67 11.68 12.64 12.86
CA TYR A 67 12.16 12.90 11.51
C TYR A 67 11.68 14.28 11.04
N HIS A 68 12.42 14.91 10.14
CA HIS A 68 12.06 16.23 9.62
C HIS A 68 11.92 16.20 8.09
N PHE A 69 10.68 16.21 7.62
CA PHE A 69 10.39 16.47 6.22
C PHE A 69 10.22 17.96 5.98
N ALA A 70 10.64 18.43 4.80
CA ALA A 70 10.57 19.83 4.44
C ALA A 70 9.09 20.24 4.18
N ARG A 71 8.34 20.54 5.25
CA ARG A 71 6.91 20.88 5.21
C ARG A 71 6.58 22.03 4.25
N GLY A 72 7.49 22.99 4.09
CA GLY A 72 7.36 24.07 3.11
C GLY A 72 7.28 23.62 1.64
N LYS A 73 7.47 22.32 1.35
CA LYS A 73 7.23 21.75 0.02
C LYS A 73 5.76 21.40 -0.24
N VAL A 74 4.93 21.35 0.80
CA VAL A 74 3.47 21.20 0.65
C VAL A 74 2.92 22.52 0.15
N ARG A 75 2.27 22.53 -1.01
CA ARG A 75 1.87 23.76 -1.71
C ARG A 75 0.56 24.35 -1.18
N VAL A 76 -0.46 23.50 -1.07
CA VAL A 76 -1.83 23.89 -0.68
C VAL A 76 -2.32 22.83 0.29
N THR A 77 -2.93 23.24 1.40
CA THR A 77 -3.66 22.38 2.34
C THR A 77 -4.98 23.06 2.64
N GLY A 78 -5.91 22.32 3.21
CA GLY A 78 -7.23 22.81 3.57
C GLY A 78 -8.15 21.63 3.64
N ALA A 79 -9.08 21.61 4.59
CA ALA A 79 -9.91 20.47 4.97
C ALA A 79 -10.70 19.86 3.79
N ALA A 80 -9.99 19.16 2.92
CA ALA A 80 -10.51 18.61 1.69
C ALA A 80 -11.39 17.43 2.05
N GLU A 81 -12.35 17.12 1.17
CA GLU A 81 -13.14 15.92 1.34
C GLU A 81 -12.23 14.69 1.41
N ARG A 82 -12.55 13.78 2.33
CA ARG A 82 -11.84 12.50 2.41
C ARG A 82 -12.16 11.66 1.18
N LEU A 83 -11.12 11.11 0.57
CA LEU A 83 -11.23 10.28 -0.61
C LEU A 83 -11.69 8.87 -0.24
N THR A 84 -12.39 8.19 -1.15
CA THR A 84 -12.80 6.80 -0.90
C THR A 84 -11.63 5.83 -1.12
N LEU A 85 -11.56 4.82 -0.25
CA LEU A 85 -10.63 3.70 -0.36
C LEU A 85 -11.38 2.39 -0.13
N ASN A 86 -11.29 1.47 -1.08
CA ASN A 86 -11.87 0.15 -0.90
C ASN A 86 -11.13 -0.64 0.19
N ASP A 87 -11.87 -1.33 1.05
CA ASP A 87 -11.34 -2.24 2.07
C ASP A 87 -10.45 -3.33 1.47
N GLY A 88 -10.83 -3.91 0.33
CA GLY A 88 -10.02 -4.90 -0.39
C GLY A 88 -8.65 -4.36 -0.78
N GLN A 89 -8.58 -3.11 -1.25
CA GLN A 89 -7.30 -2.45 -1.56
C GLN A 89 -6.46 -2.22 -0.28
N LEU A 90 -7.09 -1.79 0.82
CA LEU A 90 -6.40 -1.53 2.08
C LEU A 90 -5.77 -2.81 2.66
N VAL A 91 -6.53 -3.91 2.65
CA VAL A 91 -6.05 -5.24 3.09
C VAL A 91 -4.91 -5.73 2.19
N TYR A 92 -5.02 -5.54 0.89
CA TYR A 92 -3.97 -5.92 -0.06
C TYR A 92 -2.67 -5.14 0.17
N GLU A 93 -2.75 -3.81 0.29
CA GLU A 93 -1.59 -2.97 0.63
C GLU A 93 -0.97 -3.36 1.98
N TRP A 94 -1.78 -3.80 2.94
CA TRP A 94 -1.32 -4.28 4.24
C TRP A 94 -0.45 -5.52 4.14
N ALA A 95 -0.94 -6.54 3.42
CA ALA A 95 -0.19 -7.78 3.20
C ALA A 95 1.18 -7.49 2.54
N HIS A 96 1.19 -6.61 1.55
CA HIS A 96 2.40 -6.19 0.85
C HIS A 96 3.38 -5.44 1.76
N LEU A 97 2.89 -4.51 2.57
CA LEU A 97 3.73 -3.80 3.53
C LEU A 97 4.32 -4.78 4.56
N ARG A 98 3.49 -5.66 5.15
CA ARG A 98 3.95 -6.64 6.14
C ARG A 98 5.03 -7.57 5.59
N SER A 99 4.89 -8.03 4.34
CA SER A 99 5.92 -8.85 3.68
C SER A 99 7.25 -8.10 3.58
N LYS A 100 7.22 -6.84 3.12
CA LYS A 100 8.41 -5.98 3.03
C LYS A 100 9.02 -5.69 4.40
N LEU A 101 8.21 -5.37 5.40
CA LEU A 101 8.67 -5.09 6.77
C LEU A 101 9.33 -6.31 7.39
N ARG A 102 8.78 -7.51 7.22
CA ARG A 102 9.37 -8.74 7.75
C ARG A 102 10.81 -8.94 7.27
N ALA A 103 11.08 -8.61 6.01
CA ALA A 103 12.40 -8.77 5.42
C ALA A 103 13.40 -7.68 5.84
N ARG A 104 12.96 -6.41 5.94
CA ARG A 104 13.89 -5.26 6.06
C ARG A 104 13.77 -4.44 7.35
N SER A 105 12.73 -4.65 8.15
CA SER A 105 12.50 -3.96 9.42
C SER A 105 11.76 -4.88 10.41
N PRO A 106 12.42 -5.95 10.90
CA PRO A 106 11.78 -6.96 11.75
C PRO A 106 11.16 -6.37 13.02
N ASP A 107 11.75 -5.33 13.62
CA ASP A 107 11.21 -4.66 14.82
C ASP A 107 9.88 -3.95 14.54
N VAL A 108 9.77 -3.29 13.39
CA VAL A 108 8.52 -2.62 12.96
C VAL A 108 7.46 -3.67 12.63
N TRP A 109 7.86 -4.76 11.97
CA TRP A 109 6.96 -5.88 11.69
C TRP A 109 6.42 -6.50 12.99
N ALA A 110 7.31 -6.79 13.95
CA ALA A 110 6.96 -7.42 15.23
C ALA A 110 5.97 -6.56 16.03
N ARG A 111 6.12 -5.24 16.01
CA ARG A 111 5.20 -4.29 16.65
C ARG A 111 3.75 -4.42 16.15
N TRP A 112 3.57 -4.76 14.87
CA TRP A 112 2.25 -4.79 14.22
C TRP A 112 1.81 -6.19 13.78
N GLN A 113 2.53 -7.24 14.19
CA GLN A 113 2.32 -8.59 13.67
C GLN A 113 0.93 -9.17 13.96
N THR A 114 0.29 -8.74 15.06
CA THR A 114 -1.05 -9.18 15.48
C THR A 114 -2.17 -8.34 14.84
N LEU A 115 -1.85 -7.22 14.19
CA LEU A 115 -2.85 -6.35 13.57
C LEU A 115 -3.34 -6.97 12.25
N ILE A 116 -4.63 -7.29 12.23
CA ILE A 116 -5.29 -7.93 11.08
C ILE A 116 -5.67 -6.88 10.03
N CYS A 117 -6.35 -5.81 10.45
CA CYS A 117 -6.80 -4.73 9.57
C CYS A 117 -6.13 -3.41 9.98
N PRO A 118 -5.38 -2.73 9.10
CA PRO A 118 -4.79 -1.45 9.41
C PRO A 118 -5.79 -0.33 9.26
N ASP A 119 -5.56 0.76 9.98
CA ASP A 119 -6.32 1.98 9.76
C ASP A 119 -5.94 2.67 8.43
N PRO A 120 -6.90 3.35 7.78
CA PRO A 120 -6.62 4.13 6.59
C PRO A 120 -5.77 5.36 6.90
N HIS A 121 -5.26 5.99 5.84
CA HIS A 121 -4.72 7.35 5.98
C HIS A 121 -5.86 8.30 6.39
N PRO A 122 -5.62 9.36 7.19
CA PRO A 122 -6.67 10.32 7.56
C PRO A 122 -7.43 10.94 6.37
N SER A 123 -6.74 11.08 5.22
CA SER A 123 -7.34 11.55 3.96
C SER A 123 -8.27 10.55 3.27
N PHE A 124 -8.46 9.35 3.81
CA PHE A 124 -9.33 8.34 3.23
C PHE A 124 -10.48 7.95 4.17
N VAL A 125 -11.63 7.67 3.57
CA VAL A 125 -12.74 6.93 4.19
C VAL A 125 -12.84 5.56 3.53
N VAL A 126 -12.91 4.52 4.36
CA VAL A 126 -12.96 3.13 3.87
C VAL A 126 -14.40 2.77 3.50
N ILE A 127 -14.58 2.23 2.30
CA ILE A 127 -15.85 1.67 1.82
C ILE A 127 -15.64 0.20 1.46
N ASN A 128 -16.71 -0.59 1.48
CA ASN A 128 -16.63 -1.95 0.98
C ASN A 128 -16.38 -1.96 -0.53
N GLY A 129 -15.38 -2.73 -0.98
CA GLY A 129 -15.09 -2.85 -2.40
C GLY A 129 -13.85 -3.70 -2.72
N PRO A 130 -13.66 -4.06 -4.00
CA PRO A 130 -12.56 -4.92 -4.41
C PRO A 130 -11.20 -4.21 -4.35
N ILE A 131 -10.14 -5.01 -4.51
CA ILE A 131 -8.82 -4.51 -4.91
C ILE A 131 -8.98 -3.73 -6.22
N ALA A 132 -8.21 -2.66 -6.38
CA ALA A 132 -8.29 -1.85 -7.58
C ALA A 132 -7.82 -2.61 -8.83
N ASP A 133 -8.47 -2.34 -9.97
CA ASP A 133 -8.29 -3.03 -11.26
C ASP A 133 -6.88 -2.89 -11.86
N TRP A 134 -6.14 -1.87 -11.46
CA TRP A 134 -4.77 -1.63 -11.92
C TRP A 134 -3.71 -2.43 -11.15
N GLU A 135 -4.07 -3.09 -10.06
CA GLU A 135 -3.12 -3.93 -9.34
C GLU A 135 -2.76 -5.13 -10.22
N LYS A 136 -1.46 -5.28 -10.51
CA LYS A 136 -0.94 -6.54 -11.04
C LYS A 136 -0.93 -7.54 -9.89
N VAL A 137 -2.08 -8.11 -9.57
CA VAL A 137 -2.18 -9.22 -8.63
C VAL A 137 -1.42 -10.36 -9.28
N THR A 138 -0.16 -10.55 -8.91
CA THR A 138 0.53 -11.80 -9.23
C THR A 138 -0.23 -12.88 -8.47
N PRO A 139 -0.88 -13.84 -9.16
CA PRO A 139 -1.43 -14.99 -8.45
C PRO A 139 -0.24 -15.63 -7.73
N HIS A 140 -0.29 -15.67 -6.40
CA HIS A 140 0.51 -16.66 -5.70
C HIS A 140 -0.13 -17.99 -6.08
N THR A 141 0.42 -18.65 -7.10
CA THR A 141 0.04 -20.01 -7.44
C THR A 141 0.35 -20.85 -6.22
N ALA A 142 -0.67 -21.13 -5.41
CA ALA A 142 -0.69 -22.31 -4.58
C ALA A 142 -0.75 -23.49 -5.55
N THR A 143 0.42 -23.90 -6.05
CA THR A 143 0.58 -25.21 -6.67
C THR A 143 0.62 -26.21 -5.52
N GLU A 144 -0.54 -26.49 -4.92
CA GLU A 144 -0.77 -27.78 -4.28
C GLU A 144 -1.24 -28.72 -5.38
N GLN A 145 -0.27 -29.35 -6.04
CA GLN A 145 -0.53 -30.59 -6.76
C GLN A 145 -0.86 -31.66 -5.70
N PRO A 146 -2.01 -32.37 -5.80
CA PRO A 146 -2.21 -33.56 -5.00
C PRO A 146 -1.16 -34.63 -5.39
N PRO A 147 -0.68 -35.45 -4.45
CA PRO A 147 0.32 -36.45 -4.75
C PRO A 147 -0.24 -37.49 -5.73
N GLU A 148 0.48 -37.67 -6.82
CA GLU A 148 0.36 -38.73 -7.79
C GLU A 148 0.54 -40.08 -7.05
N GLN A 149 -0.53 -40.88 -6.98
CA GLN A 149 -0.44 -42.22 -6.40
C GLN A 149 0.45 -43.08 -7.29
N GLY A 150 1.64 -43.34 -6.78
CA GLY A 150 2.65 -44.21 -7.37
C GLY A 150 2.07 -45.59 -7.67
N ARG A 151 2.14 -45.94 -8.95
CA ARG A 151 2.02 -47.29 -9.48
C ARG A 151 3.23 -48.10 -9.00
N ALA A 152 3.08 -48.84 -7.90
CA ALA A 152 4.02 -49.91 -7.53
C ALA A 152 3.51 -51.20 -8.17
N GLY A 153 4.09 -51.55 -9.31
CA GLY A 153 4.18 -52.94 -9.71
C GLY A 153 5.43 -53.51 -9.07
N GLU A 154 5.30 -54.62 -8.35
CA GLU A 154 6.41 -55.57 -8.20
C GLU A 154 5.84 -56.98 -8.17
N SER A 155 6.50 -57.79 -8.99
CA SER A 155 6.13 -59.13 -9.40
C SER A 155 6.80 -60.16 -8.50
N GLU A 156 6.35 -61.41 -8.70
CA GLU A 156 7.04 -62.68 -8.37
C GLU A 156 7.00 -63.12 -6.89
N ASN A 157 6.84 -64.39 -6.47
CA ASN A 157 6.60 -65.78 -6.98
C ASN A 157 6.69 -66.66 -5.67
N PRO A 158 6.68 -68.03 -5.58
CA PRO A 158 6.23 -69.13 -6.44
C PRO A 158 5.33 -70.20 -5.77
N SER A 159 4.81 -71.11 -6.63
CA SER A 159 4.54 -72.55 -6.44
C SER A 159 3.92 -73.09 -5.14
N ARG A 160 2.72 -73.66 -5.25
CA ARG A 160 2.46 -75.12 -5.16
C ARG A 160 1.09 -75.49 -5.70
#